data_AF-A0A8E0SAI3-F1
#
_entry.id   AF-A0A8E0SAI3-F1
#
_cell.length_a   1.000
_cell.length_b   1.000
_cell.length_c   1.000
_cell.angle_alpha   90.00
_cell.angle_beta   90.00
_cell.angle_gamma   90.00
#
_symmetry.space_group_name_H-M   'P 1'
#
loop_
_entity.id
_entity.type
_entity.pdbx_description
1 polymer ?
#
loop_
_entity_poly.entity_id
_entity_poly.type
_entity_poly.pdbx_seq_one_letter_code
_entity_poly.pdbx_strand_id
1 'polypeptide(L)'
;NQKTEQRRKRLLREVNSAEDERRDLNYDLFQLAIITENETRRIKACYEKLVPSLRVIILRSPLDEKKEVYKSKMRDYCEEFIELVDRRIAPHFWVSTSIKGHFLRLKADYLRYLFEIHPKCGIYQVRAHNAYTEAKAFFTQNHMTKTVEWYRLRLNYAALLYLDGFPTAAMFICQQLLKSTKSKLINTTMEQRIRRNVEFFKRACLN
;
A
#
# COMPACT_ATOMS: atom_id res chain seq x y z
N ASN A 1 14.85 14.93 22.56
CA ASN A 1 15.57 15.11 21.27
C ASN A 1 16.47 13.94 20.85
N GLN A 2 17.27 13.30 21.72
CA GLN A 2 18.12 12.15 21.30
C GLN A 2 17.36 10.89 20.81
N LYS A 3 16.22 10.54 21.42
CA LYS A 3 15.40 9.37 21.03
C LYS A 3 14.80 9.51 19.61
N THR A 4 14.40 10.71 19.22
CA THR A 4 13.84 11.01 17.89
C THR A 4 14.92 10.87 16.82
N GLU A 5 16.12 11.35 17.11
CA GLU A 5 17.26 11.30 16.20
C GLU A 5 17.79 9.86 16.00
N GLN A 6 17.88 9.06 17.06
CA GLN A 6 18.22 7.64 16.96
C GLN A 6 17.19 6.86 16.11
N ARG A 7 15.89 7.17 16.27
CA ARG A 7 14.83 6.55 15.46
C ARG A 7 14.95 6.94 13.98
N ARG A 8 15.29 8.20 13.68
CA ARG A 8 15.53 8.68 12.31
C ARG A 8 16.71 7.94 11.67
N LYS A 9 17.84 7.85 12.37
CA LYS A 9 19.03 7.12 11.89
C LYS A 9 18.74 5.65 11.63
N ARG A 10 17.98 5.00 12.50
CA ARG A 10 17.55 3.61 12.31
C ARG A 10 16.69 3.44 11.06
N LEU A 11 15.69 4.30 10.87
CA LEU A 11 14.79 4.23 9.71
C LEU A 11 15.54 4.48 8.39
N LEU A 12 16.53 5.37 8.39
CA LEU A 12 17.40 5.60 7.23
C LEU A 12 18.25 4.36 6.89
N ARG A 13 18.81 3.68 7.89
CA ARG A 13 19.53 2.42 7.67
C ARG A 13 18.60 1.32 7.13
N GLU A 14 17.38 1.23 7.65
CA GLU A 14 16.37 0.28 7.18
C GLU A 14 15.99 0.54 5.71
N VAL A 15 15.86 1.80 5.29
CA VAL A 15 15.62 2.15 3.89
C VAL A 15 16.81 1.82 3.00
N ASN A 16 18.04 2.20 3.39
CA ASN A 16 19.21 1.89 2.57
C ASN A 16 19.39 0.38 2.37
N SER A 17 19.22 -0.42 3.44
CA SER A 17 19.25 -1.88 3.36
C SER A 17 18.14 -2.43 2.45
N ALA A 18 16.94 -1.86 2.49
CA ALA A 18 15.85 -2.27 1.61
C ALA A 18 16.09 -1.87 0.14
N GLU A 19 16.79 -0.75 -0.11
CA GLU A 19 17.19 -0.34 -1.47
C GLU A 19 18.23 -1.30 -2.07
N ASP A 20 19.17 -1.78 -1.25
CA ASP A 20 20.14 -2.79 -1.67
C ASP A 20 19.47 -4.14 -1.93
N GLU A 21 18.60 -4.61 -1.03
CA GLU A 21 17.77 -5.82 -1.24
C GLU A 21 16.95 -5.74 -2.55
N ARG A 22 16.40 -4.55 -2.86
CA ARG A 22 15.65 -4.29 -4.09
C ARG A 22 16.56 -4.34 -5.33
N ARG A 23 17.76 -3.80 -5.24
CA ARG A 23 18.74 -3.81 -6.34
C ARG A 23 19.12 -5.24 -6.72
N ASP A 24 19.44 -6.06 -5.72
CA ASP A 24 19.78 -7.47 -5.92
C ASP A 24 18.59 -8.25 -6.49
N LEU A 25 17.39 -8.01 -5.94
CA LEU A 25 16.16 -8.60 -6.47
C LEU A 25 15.93 -8.26 -7.93
N ASN A 26 16.09 -6.99 -8.34
CA ASN A 26 15.87 -6.61 -9.72
C ASN A 26 16.90 -7.20 -10.68
N TYR A 27 18.16 -7.33 -10.23
CA TYR A 27 19.18 -8.01 -11.00
C TYR A 27 18.80 -9.47 -11.25
N ASP A 28 18.34 -10.18 -10.22
CA ASP A 28 17.86 -11.55 -10.35
C ASP A 28 16.64 -11.64 -11.29
N LEU A 29 15.65 -10.75 -11.11
CA LEU A 29 14.42 -10.75 -11.89
C LEU A 29 14.64 -10.42 -13.37
N PHE A 30 15.68 -9.65 -13.69
CA PHE A 30 16.05 -9.31 -15.06
C PHE A 30 16.50 -10.55 -15.84
N GLN A 31 17.18 -11.49 -15.18
CA GLN A 31 17.66 -12.74 -15.78
C GLN A 31 16.56 -13.80 -15.94
N LEU A 32 15.38 -13.58 -15.34
CA LEU A 32 14.31 -14.55 -15.33
C LEU A 32 13.30 -14.29 -16.44
N ALA A 33 13.05 -15.29 -17.27
CA ALA A 33 11.96 -15.28 -18.25
C ALA A 33 10.58 -15.41 -17.58
N ILE A 34 10.48 -16.17 -16.49
CA ILE A 34 9.23 -16.47 -15.77
C ILE A 34 9.42 -16.14 -14.28
N ILE A 35 8.45 -15.42 -13.70
CA ILE A 35 8.37 -15.21 -12.25
C ILE A 35 7.67 -16.42 -11.63
N THR A 36 8.35 -17.15 -10.75
CA THR A 36 7.75 -18.25 -9.99
C THR A 36 7.16 -17.75 -8.67
N GLU A 37 6.48 -18.63 -7.95
CA GLU A 37 5.91 -18.30 -6.66
C GLU A 37 6.98 -17.83 -5.65
N ASN A 38 8.20 -18.41 -5.69
CA ASN A 38 9.28 -17.97 -4.81
C ASN A 38 9.70 -16.53 -5.07
N GLU A 39 9.83 -16.12 -6.34
CA GLU A 39 10.13 -14.74 -6.69
C GLU A 39 8.99 -13.81 -6.28
N THR A 40 7.72 -14.20 -6.45
CA THR A 40 6.61 -13.35 -5.99
C THR A 40 6.65 -13.12 -4.48
N ARG A 41 7.10 -14.09 -3.68
CA ARG A 41 7.31 -13.91 -2.23
C ARG A 41 8.45 -12.95 -1.93
N ARG A 42 9.58 -13.05 -2.67
CA ARG A 42 10.72 -12.13 -2.54
C ARG A 42 10.32 -10.70 -2.91
N ILE A 43 9.63 -10.52 -4.04
CA ILE A 43 9.09 -9.23 -4.49
C ILE A 43 8.19 -8.64 -3.42
N LYS A 44 7.21 -9.41 -2.94
CA LYS A 44 6.30 -8.97 -1.89
C LYS A 44 7.08 -8.48 -0.66
N ALA A 45 7.98 -9.29 -0.13
CA ALA A 45 8.73 -8.97 1.08
C ALA A 45 9.57 -7.69 0.92
N CYS A 46 10.23 -7.54 -0.23
CA CYS A 46 11.05 -6.38 -0.54
C CYS A 46 10.20 -5.09 -0.56
N TYR A 47 9.12 -5.07 -1.34
CA TYR A 47 8.33 -3.86 -1.54
C TYR A 47 7.46 -3.50 -0.33
N GLU A 48 6.91 -4.48 0.39
CA GLU A 48 6.15 -4.23 1.62
C GLU A 48 7.03 -3.64 2.75
N LYS A 49 8.35 -3.78 2.65
CA LYS A 49 9.31 -3.12 3.55
C LYS A 49 9.73 -1.76 3.02
N LEU A 50 10.16 -1.68 1.76
CA LEU A 50 10.78 -0.48 1.17
C LEU A 50 9.81 0.71 1.09
N VAL A 51 8.68 0.54 0.42
CA VAL A 51 7.75 1.64 0.11
C VAL A 51 7.13 2.24 1.38
N PRO A 52 6.62 1.45 2.35
CA PRO A 52 6.10 2.00 3.60
C PRO A 52 7.16 2.71 4.44
N SER A 53 8.41 2.23 4.44
CA SER A 53 9.51 2.87 5.18
C SER A 53 9.83 4.25 4.61
N LEU A 54 9.92 4.38 3.28
CA LEU A 54 10.07 5.67 2.59
C LEU A 54 8.91 6.61 2.88
N ARG A 55 7.66 6.11 2.83
CA ARG A 55 6.47 6.90 3.19
C ARG A 55 6.58 7.48 4.60
N VAL A 56 7.03 6.68 5.57
CA VAL A 56 7.21 7.14 6.95
C VAL A 56 8.28 8.24 7.05
N ILE A 57 9.40 8.11 6.32
CA ILE A 57 10.42 9.17 6.24
C ILE A 57 9.81 10.46 5.68
N ILE A 58 9.13 10.38 4.53
CA ILE A 58 8.58 11.55 3.84
C ILE A 58 7.54 12.28 4.71
N LEU A 59 6.66 11.54 5.38
CA LEU A 59 5.59 12.11 6.21
C LEU A 59 6.07 12.64 7.56
N ARG A 60 7.19 12.12 8.09
CA ARG A 60 7.71 12.49 9.42
C ARG A 60 8.93 13.39 9.39
N SER A 61 9.56 13.63 8.24
CA SER A 61 10.71 14.52 8.13
C SER A 61 10.23 15.99 8.13
N PRO A 62 10.57 16.79 9.14
CA PRO A 62 10.29 18.21 9.15
C PRO A 62 11.30 18.89 8.23
N LEU A 63 10.88 19.30 7.03
CA LEU A 63 11.60 20.22 6.13
C LEU A 63 13.05 19.80 5.79
N ASP A 64 13.27 19.25 4.58
CA ASP A 64 14.62 19.08 4.05
C ASP A 64 14.57 19.02 2.52
N GLU A 65 15.58 19.59 1.86
CA GLU A 65 15.85 19.44 0.41
C GLU A 65 15.88 17.95 -0.02
N LYS A 66 16.23 17.06 0.92
CA LYS A 66 16.22 15.59 0.73
C LYS A 66 14.81 14.99 0.63
N LYS A 67 13.75 15.70 1.05
CA LYS A 67 12.37 15.21 0.95
C LYS A 67 11.96 14.97 -0.49
N GLU A 68 12.36 15.84 -1.41
CA GLU A 68 12.07 15.66 -2.82
C GLU A 68 12.86 14.48 -3.42
N VAL A 69 14.08 14.24 -2.95
CA VAL A 69 14.85 13.02 -3.30
C VAL A 69 14.10 11.75 -2.87
N TYR A 70 13.61 11.69 -1.62
CA TYR A 70 12.85 10.53 -1.15
C TYR A 70 11.50 10.36 -1.86
N LYS A 71 10.82 11.46 -2.20
CA LYS A 71 9.61 11.40 -3.02
C LYS A 71 9.90 10.88 -4.42
N SER A 72 10.99 11.32 -5.04
CA SER A 72 11.43 10.80 -6.35
C SER A 72 11.70 9.30 -6.27
N LYS A 73 12.51 8.86 -5.30
CA LYS A 73 12.78 7.43 -5.09
C LYS A 73 11.50 6.63 -4.86
N MET A 74 10.59 7.13 -4.01
CA MET A 74 9.32 6.46 -3.76
C MET A 74 8.46 6.38 -5.03
N ARG A 75 8.48 7.41 -5.88
CA ARG A 75 7.85 7.37 -7.20
C ARG A 75 8.41 6.26 -8.05
N ASP A 76 9.73 6.23 -8.21
CA ASP A 76 10.41 5.25 -9.07
C ASP A 76 10.10 3.82 -8.60
N TYR A 77 10.18 3.55 -7.30
CA TYR A 77 9.87 2.23 -6.75
C TYR A 77 8.40 1.85 -6.85
N CYS A 78 7.48 2.80 -6.64
CA CYS A 78 6.06 2.52 -6.84
C CYS A 78 5.75 2.21 -8.32
N GLU A 79 6.28 2.99 -9.26
CA GLU A 79 6.05 2.77 -10.70
C GLU A 79 6.69 1.46 -11.17
N GLU A 80 7.90 1.14 -10.71
CA GLU A 80 8.58 -0.14 -10.97
C GLU A 80 7.73 -1.34 -10.49
N PHE A 81 7.17 -1.24 -9.28
CA PHE A 81 6.26 -2.27 -8.76
C PHE A 81 4.98 -2.38 -9.58
N ILE A 82 4.37 -1.25 -9.96
CA ILE A 82 3.14 -1.23 -10.76
C ILE A 82 3.39 -1.91 -12.11
N GLU A 83 4.49 -1.58 -12.77
CA GLU A 83 4.90 -2.21 -14.03
C GLU A 83 5.10 -3.72 -13.87
N LEU A 84 5.78 -4.14 -12.80
CA LEU A 84 5.99 -5.54 -12.46
C LEU A 84 4.65 -6.28 -12.28
N VAL A 85 3.68 -5.66 -11.60
CA VAL A 85 2.33 -6.24 -11.43
C VAL A 85 1.64 -6.38 -12.77
N ASP A 86 1.60 -5.31 -13.55
CA ASP A 86 0.81 -5.22 -14.78
C ASP A 86 1.38 -6.08 -15.90
N ARG A 87 2.72 -6.21 -15.98
CA ARG A 87 3.37 -6.94 -17.08
C ARG A 87 3.72 -8.38 -16.72
N ARG A 88 4.05 -8.67 -15.46
CA ARG A 88 4.68 -9.95 -15.08
C ARG A 88 3.96 -10.73 -13.99
N ILE A 89 2.87 -10.23 -13.40
CA ILE A 89 2.16 -10.93 -12.32
C ILE A 89 0.68 -11.12 -12.66
N ALA A 90 -0.06 -10.04 -12.92
CA ALA A 90 -1.50 -10.08 -13.14
C ALA A 90 -1.90 -10.90 -14.39
N PRO A 91 -1.22 -10.77 -15.56
CA PRO A 91 -1.64 -11.46 -16.78
C PRO A 91 -1.43 -12.98 -16.74
N HIS A 92 -0.48 -13.47 -15.93
CA HIS A 92 0.00 -14.83 -16.06
C HIS A 92 -0.78 -15.84 -15.22
N PHE A 93 -1.30 -16.89 -15.86
CA PHE A 93 -2.20 -17.86 -15.22
C PHE A 93 -1.54 -18.68 -14.11
N TRP A 94 -0.21 -18.88 -14.16
CA TRP A 94 0.52 -19.70 -13.19
C TRP A 94 0.72 -19.01 -11.84
N VAL A 95 0.53 -17.69 -11.76
CA VAL A 95 0.55 -16.98 -10.48
C VAL A 95 -0.79 -17.21 -9.78
N SER A 96 -0.74 -17.74 -8.55
CA SER A 96 -1.96 -18.04 -7.81
C SER A 96 -2.84 -16.81 -7.59
N THR A 97 -4.15 -17.02 -7.59
CA THR A 97 -5.15 -15.97 -7.38
C THR A 97 -4.94 -15.21 -6.07
N SER A 98 -4.51 -15.91 -5.02
CA SER A 98 -4.16 -15.32 -3.71
C SER A 98 -3.05 -14.27 -3.85
N ILE A 99 -1.99 -14.62 -4.58
CA ILE A 99 -0.85 -13.72 -4.82
C ILE A 99 -1.29 -12.54 -5.68
N LYS A 100 -1.99 -12.78 -6.79
CA LYS A 100 -2.52 -11.70 -7.64
C LYS A 100 -3.37 -10.70 -6.86
N GLY A 101 -4.30 -11.19 -6.03
CA GLY A 101 -5.13 -10.32 -5.19
C GLY A 101 -4.31 -9.46 -4.23
N HIS A 102 -3.27 -10.04 -3.62
CA HIS A 102 -2.35 -9.29 -2.76
C HIS A 102 -1.58 -8.20 -3.53
N PHE A 103 -1.05 -8.52 -4.71
CA PHE A 103 -0.30 -7.59 -5.55
C PHE A 103 -1.18 -6.47 -6.11
N LEU A 104 -2.40 -6.77 -6.54
CA LEU A 104 -3.37 -5.76 -6.97
C LEU A 104 -3.76 -4.80 -5.84
N ARG A 105 -3.90 -5.31 -4.60
CA ARG A 105 -4.07 -4.43 -3.44
C ARG A 105 -2.86 -3.51 -3.25
N LEU A 106 -1.64 -4.06 -3.29
CA LEU A 106 -0.41 -3.26 -3.13
C LEU A 106 -0.28 -2.20 -4.23
N LYS A 107 -0.59 -2.54 -5.49
CA LYS A 107 -0.66 -1.59 -6.61
C LYS A 107 -1.56 -0.41 -6.27
N ALA A 108 -2.78 -0.68 -5.79
CA ALA A 108 -3.72 0.37 -5.37
C ALA A 108 -3.21 1.20 -4.18
N ASP A 109 -2.56 0.56 -3.20
CA ASP A 109 -1.94 1.25 -2.07
C ASP A 109 -0.80 2.17 -2.49
N TYR A 110 0.05 1.72 -3.41
CA TYR A 110 1.21 2.49 -3.87
C TYR A 110 0.79 3.69 -4.71
N LEU A 111 -0.23 3.54 -5.55
CA LEU A 111 -0.86 4.67 -6.24
C LEU A 111 -1.47 5.68 -5.25
N ARG A 112 -2.15 5.21 -4.20
CA ARG A 112 -2.65 6.08 -3.13
C ARG A 112 -1.51 6.80 -2.41
N TYR A 113 -0.38 6.12 -2.17
CA TYR A 113 0.77 6.76 -1.56
C TYR A 113 1.40 7.81 -2.46
N LEU A 114 1.45 7.59 -3.77
CA LEU A 114 1.91 8.60 -4.74
C LEU A 114 1.01 9.83 -4.74
N PHE A 115 -0.30 9.64 -4.68
CA PHE A 115 -1.25 10.73 -4.52
C PHE A 115 -1.01 11.49 -3.20
N GLU A 116 -0.80 10.78 -2.09
CA GLU A 116 -0.55 11.39 -0.78
C GLU A 116 0.70 12.29 -0.76
N ILE A 117 1.79 11.91 -1.43
CA ILE A 117 3.02 12.70 -1.48
C ILE A 117 3.02 13.76 -2.60
N HIS A 118 2.14 13.62 -3.60
CA HIS A 118 1.94 14.54 -4.72
C HIS A 118 0.45 14.89 -4.91
N PRO A 119 -0.21 15.55 -3.94
CA PRO A 119 -1.66 15.76 -3.97
C PRO A 119 -2.14 16.66 -5.11
N LYS A 120 -1.25 17.49 -5.69
CA LYS A 120 -1.55 18.32 -6.87
C LYS A 120 -1.56 17.53 -8.18
N CYS A 121 -1.06 16.29 -8.19
CA CYS A 121 -1.04 15.44 -9.37
C CYS A 121 -2.31 14.58 -9.42
N GLY A 122 -3.36 15.10 -10.06
CA GLY A 122 -4.65 14.41 -10.18
C GLY A 122 -4.58 13.05 -10.89
N ILE A 123 -3.53 12.81 -11.70
CA ILE A 123 -3.33 11.51 -12.36
C ILE A 123 -3.18 10.38 -11.33
N TYR A 124 -2.47 10.60 -10.22
CA TYR A 124 -2.30 9.57 -9.19
C TYR A 124 -3.60 9.28 -8.45
N GLN A 125 -4.44 10.29 -8.23
CA GLN A 125 -5.76 10.13 -7.65
C GLN A 125 -6.63 9.22 -8.52
N VAL A 126 -6.74 9.53 -9.82
CA VAL A 126 -7.52 8.75 -10.79
C VAL A 126 -6.99 7.32 -10.90
N ARG A 127 -5.67 7.15 -11.04
CA ARG A 127 -5.05 5.81 -11.11
C ARG A 127 -5.31 5.01 -9.83
N ALA A 128 -5.26 5.63 -8.65
CA ALA A 128 -5.56 4.96 -7.39
C ALA A 128 -7.00 4.45 -7.36
N HIS A 129 -7.99 5.28 -7.72
CA HIS A 129 -9.40 4.85 -7.82
C HIS A 129 -9.61 3.68 -8.78
N ASN A 130 -8.99 3.77 -9.97
CA ASN A 130 -9.06 2.70 -10.96
C ASN A 130 -8.46 1.41 -10.40
N ALA A 131 -7.29 1.47 -9.75
CA ALA A 131 -6.65 0.30 -9.17
C ALA A 131 -7.44 -0.31 -7.99
N TYR A 132 -8.07 0.49 -7.12
CA TYR A 132 -8.96 -0.03 -6.09
C TYR A 132 -10.21 -0.70 -6.69
N THR A 133 -10.75 -0.14 -7.77
CA THR A 133 -11.90 -0.70 -8.49
C THR A 133 -11.54 -2.02 -9.16
N GLU A 134 -10.40 -2.07 -9.85
CA GLU A 134 -9.83 -3.25 -10.47
C GLU A 134 -9.63 -4.36 -9.43
N ALA A 135 -8.94 -4.05 -8.33
CA ALA A 135 -8.72 -5.00 -7.25
C ALA A 135 -10.07 -5.48 -6.67
N LYS A 136 -11.02 -4.58 -6.41
CA LYS A 136 -12.33 -4.95 -5.88
C LYS A 136 -13.06 -5.93 -6.81
N ALA A 137 -13.04 -5.68 -8.11
CA ALA A 137 -13.62 -6.56 -9.12
C ALA A 137 -12.94 -7.93 -9.08
N PHE A 138 -11.61 -7.97 -9.08
CA PHE A 138 -10.83 -9.21 -8.99
C PHE A 138 -11.19 -10.05 -7.76
N PHE A 139 -11.20 -9.45 -6.57
CA PHE A 139 -11.56 -10.15 -5.34
C PHE A 139 -13.00 -10.69 -5.36
N THR A 140 -13.92 -9.95 -5.98
CA THR A 140 -15.33 -10.36 -6.07
C THR A 140 -15.51 -11.52 -7.04
N GLN A 141 -14.95 -11.41 -8.24
CA GLN A 141 -15.01 -12.43 -9.29
C GLN A 141 -14.36 -13.75 -8.87
N ASN A 142 -13.31 -13.68 -8.05
CA ASN A 142 -12.60 -14.86 -7.55
C ASN A 142 -13.08 -15.35 -6.18
N HIS A 143 -14.23 -14.86 -5.68
CA HIS A 143 -14.79 -15.24 -4.38
C HIS A 143 -13.85 -15.05 -3.17
N MET A 144 -12.93 -14.08 -3.25
CA MET A 144 -11.93 -13.80 -2.23
C MET A 144 -12.38 -12.75 -1.19
N THR A 145 -13.69 -12.46 -1.11
CA THR A 145 -14.25 -11.43 -0.21
C THR A 145 -14.23 -11.80 1.28
N LYS A 146 -13.77 -13.01 1.61
CA LYS A 146 -13.56 -13.51 2.98
C LYS A 146 -12.07 -13.68 3.32
N THR A 147 -11.20 -12.85 2.75
CA THR A 147 -9.74 -12.89 2.99
C THR A 147 -9.28 -11.64 3.72
N VAL A 148 -8.18 -11.74 4.48
CA VAL A 148 -7.57 -10.57 5.16
C VAL A 148 -7.24 -9.45 4.18
N GLU A 149 -6.80 -9.81 2.97
CA GLU A 149 -6.46 -8.85 1.91
C GLU A 149 -7.67 -8.07 1.42
N TRP A 150 -8.86 -8.68 1.36
CA TRP A 150 -10.10 -7.96 1.06
C TRP A 150 -10.43 -6.90 2.12
N TYR A 151 -10.27 -7.23 3.41
CA TYR A 151 -10.49 -6.27 4.49
C TYR A 151 -9.47 -5.13 4.44
N ARG A 152 -8.20 -5.45 4.16
CA ARG A 152 -7.14 -4.44 3.95
C ARG A 152 -7.45 -3.53 2.77
N LEU A 153 -7.87 -4.07 1.63
CA LEU A 153 -8.26 -3.31 0.45
C LEU A 153 -9.34 -2.29 0.78
N ARG A 154 -10.42 -2.72 1.45
CA ARG A 154 -11.53 -1.84 1.84
C ARG A 154 -11.10 -0.77 2.85
N LEU A 155 -10.30 -1.15 3.85
CA LEU A 155 -9.80 -0.21 4.84
C LEU A 155 -8.88 0.85 4.22
N ASN A 156 -8.04 0.45 3.27
CA ASN A 156 -7.12 1.36 2.59
C ASN A 156 -7.85 2.25 1.57
N TYR A 157 -8.92 1.74 0.93
CA TYR A 157 -9.80 2.57 0.10
C TYR A 157 -10.50 3.66 0.92
N ALA A 158 -10.91 3.37 2.16
CA ALA A 158 -11.44 4.40 3.05
C ALA A 158 -10.42 5.54 3.29
N ALA A 159 -9.12 5.23 3.34
CA ALA A 159 -8.10 6.26 3.42
C ALA A 159 -7.98 7.10 2.14
N LEU A 160 -8.19 6.52 0.95
CA LEU A 160 -8.26 7.28 -0.30
C LEU A 160 -9.45 8.24 -0.29
N LEU A 161 -10.65 7.75 0.05
CA LEU A 161 -11.86 8.59 0.13
C LEU A 161 -11.70 9.76 1.09
N TYR A 162 -10.99 9.57 2.20
CA TYR A 162 -10.65 10.66 3.10
C TYR A 162 -9.72 11.69 2.44
N LEU A 163 -8.69 11.25 1.73
CA LEU A 163 -7.78 12.15 0.98
C LEU A 163 -8.53 12.93 -0.11
N ASP A 164 -9.58 12.35 -0.68
CA ASP A 164 -10.45 13.00 -1.67
C ASP A 164 -11.46 14.00 -1.06
N GLY A 165 -11.49 14.14 0.27
CA GLY A 165 -12.43 15.04 0.95
C GLY A 165 -13.80 14.42 1.27
N PHE A 166 -13.91 13.08 1.30
CA PHE A 166 -15.15 12.36 1.63
C PHE A 166 -15.05 11.60 2.98
N PRO A 167 -14.90 12.31 4.12
CA PRO A 167 -14.71 11.67 5.43
C PRO A 167 -15.92 10.83 5.87
N THR A 168 -17.14 11.21 5.49
CA THR A 168 -18.36 10.43 5.81
C THR A 168 -18.37 9.08 5.09
N ALA A 169 -17.98 9.04 3.81
CA ALA A 169 -17.89 7.81 3.04
C ALA A 169 -16.77 6.90 3.58
N ALA A 170 -15.61 7.48 3.92
CA ALA A 170 -14.51 6.78 4.57
C ALA A 170 -14.95 6.14 5.91
N MET A 171 -15.65 6.90 6.76
CA MET A 171 -16.19 6.43 8.04
C MET A 171 -17.18 5.29 7.84
N PHE A 172 -18.10 5.43 6.88
CA PHE A 172 -19.11 4.40 6.59
C PHE A 172 -18.46 3.07 6.24
N ILE A 173 -17.41 3.06 5.40
CA ILE A 173 -16.67 1.84 5.08
C ILE A 173 -16.09 1.19 6.35
N CYS A 174 -15.43 1.97 7.21
CA CYS A 174 -14.85 1.43 8.44
C CYS A 174 -15.92 0.85 9.38
N GLN A 175 -17.08 1.49 9.51
CA GLN A 175 -18.20 0.96 10.30
C GLN A 175 -18.74 -0.35 9.73
N GLN A 176 -18.86 -0.48 8.41
CA GLN A 176 -19.28 -1.73 7.76
C GLN A 176 -18.28 -2.87 8.01
N LEU A 177 -16.98 -2.57 8.02
CA LEU A 177 -15.95 -3.56 8.37
C LEU A 177 -16.08 -4.02 9.83
N LEU A 178 -16.40 -3.11 10.77
CA LEU A 178 -16.65 -3.45 12.18
C LEU A 178 -17.95 -4.26 12.39
N LYS A 179 -18.98 -4.08 11.56
CA LYS A 179 -20.16 -4.96 11.63
C LYS A 179 -19.83 -6.40 11.20
N SER A 180 -18.80 -6.53 10.37
CA SER A 180 -18.33 -7.79 9.80
C SER A 180 -17.19 -8.47 10.60
N THR A 181 -16.74 -7.90 11.72
CA THR A 181 -15.69 -8.46 12.61
C THR A 181 -16.14 -9.67 13.41
N LYS A 182 -17.42 -10.10 13.31
CA LYS A 182 -17.84 -11.42 13.79
C LYS A 182 -17.15 -12.58 13.03
N SER A 183 -16.41 -12.30 11.96
CA SER A 183 -15.58 -13.28 11.26
C SER A 183 -14.20 -13.44 11.94
N LYS A 184 -13.74 -14.67 12.16
CA LYS A 184 -12.42 -15.03 12.72
C LYS A 184 -11.20 -14.52 11.90
N LEU A 185 -11.43 -13.73 10.86
CA LEU A 185 -10.44 -13.28 9.88
C LEU A 185 -9.72 -11.98 10.30
N ILE A 186 -10.32 -11.21 11.21
CA ILE A 186 -9.75 -9.95 11.70
C ILE A 186 -9.20 -10.20 13.10
N ASN A 187 -7.89 -10.00 13.27
CA ASN A 187 -7.29 -10.03 14.60
C ASN A 187 -7.55 -8.73 15.37
N THR A 188 -7.34 -8.77 16.69
CA THR A 188 -7.55 -7.63 17.59
C THR A 188 -6.84 -6.36 17.13
N THR A 189 -5.62 -6.49 16.56
CA THR A 189 -4.85 -5.35 16.05
C THR A 189 -5.52 -4.65 14.88
N MET A 190 -6.06 -5.42 13.91
CA MET A 190 -6.76 -4.85 12.76
C MET A 190 -8.09 -4.22 13.21
N GLU A 191 -8.82 -4.86 14.13
CA GLU A 191 -10.05 -4.28 14.68
C GLU A 191 -9.78 -2.93 15.36
N GLN A 192 -8.76 -2.87 16.23
CA GLN A 192 -8.34 -1.63 16.88
C GLN A 192 -7.97 -0.54 15.87
N ARG A 193 -7.29 -0.90 14.78
CA ARG A 193 -6.98 0.03 13.69
C ARG A 193 -8.25 0.58 13.03
N ILE A 194 -9.22 -0.28 12.72
CA ILE A 194 -10.49 0.16 12.13
C ILE A 194 -11.25 1.09 13.09
N ARG A 195 -11.31 0.77 14.39
CA ARG A 195 -11.94 1.62 15.42
C ARG A 195 -11.29 3.00 15.50
N ARG A 196 -9.95 3.07 15.48
CA ARG A 196 -9.22 4.35 15.45
C ARG A 196 -9.54 5.16 14.20
N ASN A 197 -9.66 4.51 13.04
CA ASN A 197 -10.04 5.19 11.80
C ASN A 197 -11.47 5.74 11.86
N VAL A 198 -12.43 5.00 12.43
CA VAL A 198 -13.80 5.52 12.65
C VAL A 198 -13.78 6.79 13.48
N GLU A 199 -13.07 6.78 14.62
CA GLU A 199 -12.99 7.94 15.50
C GLU A 199 -12.29 9.12 14.83
N PHE A 200 -11.21 8.86 14.08
CA PHE A 200 -10.51 9.88 13.31
C PHE A 200 -11.42 10.52 12.25
N PHE A 201 -12.11 9.73 11.43
CA PHE A 201 -13.00 10.25 10.38
C PHE A 201 -14.24 10.94 10.97
N LYS A 202 -14.75 10.47 12.11
CA LYS A 202 -15.85 11.13 12.82
C LYS A 202 -15.47 12.56 13.20
N ARG A 203 -14.28 12.78 13.75
CA ARG A 203 -13.77 14.13 14.06
C ARG A 203 -13.60 14.97 12.81
N ALA A 204 -13.09 14.38 11.73
CA ALA A 204 -12.93 15.07 10.47
C ALA A 204 -14.26 15.45 9.77
N CYS A 205 -15.40 14.87 10.14
CA CYS A 205 -16.72 15.28 9.65
C CYS A 205 -17.30 16.49 10.42
N LEU A 206 -16.72 16.85 11.57
CA LEU A 206 -17.20 17.92 12.45
C LEU A 206 -16.44 19.25 12.25
N ASN A 207 -15.36 19.21 11.47
CA ASN A 207 -14.53 20.35 11.08
C ASN A 207 -14.86 20.74 9.64
#